data_AF-A0A6C7E9Y1-F1
#
_entry.id   AF-A0A6C7E9Y1-F1
#
_cell.length_a   1.000
_cell.length_b   1.000
_cell.length_c   1.000
_cell.angle_alpha   90.00
_cell.angle_beta   90.00
_cell.angle_gamma   90.00
#
_symmetry.space_group_name_H-M   'P 1'
#
loop_
_entity.id
_entity.type
_entity.pdbx_description
1 polymer ?
#
loop_
_entity_poly.entity_id
_entity_poly.type
_entity_poly.pdbx_seq_one_letter_code
_entity_poly.pdbx_strand_id
1 'polypeptide(L)'
;MSEHLPHSTSYRGHDVVDPTHRLIGTISDVVFDDHGDPQWAVVDLGLLRSSHYLPVASGYMTESGEFVVPFDKKVVKSAPKVERNHVVDATVSRELERHYELT
;
A
#
# COMPACT_ATOMS: atom_id res chain seq x y z
N MET A 1 22.01 -23.08 15.73
CA MET A 1 20.64 -23.20 15.19
C MET A 1 20.16 -21.80 14.93
N SER A 2 20.14 -21.35 13.68
CA SER A 2 19.71 -19.99 13.35
C SER A 2 18.18 -19.99 13.28
N GLU A 3 17.53 -19.36 14.26
CA GLU A 3 16.13 -18.98 14.16
C GLU A 3 15.97 -18.10 12.92
N HIS A 4 15.25 -18.60 11.91
CA HIS A 4 14.65 -17.75 10.89
C HIS A 4 13.60 -16.90 11.62
N LEU A 5 13.99 -15.71 12.07
CA LEU A 5 13.02 -14.67 12.36
C LEU A 5 12.19 -14.50 11.08
N PRO A 6 10.84 -14.49 11.14
CA PRO A 6 10.07 -14.10 9.99
C PRO A 6 10.61 -12.75 9.55
N HIS A 7 10.92 -12.60 8.26
CA HIS A 7 11.12 -11.28 7.69
C HIS A 7 9.85 -10.53 8.04
N SER A 8 9.91 -9.63 9.02
CA SER A 8 8.86 -8.63 9.16
C SER A 8 8.92 -7.91 7.83
N THR A 9 8.01 -8.25 6.91
CA THR A 9 7.97 -7.68 5.57
C THR A 9 7.76 -6.20 5.75
N SER A 10 8.87 -5.48 5.82
CA SER A 10 8.88 -4.04 5.99
C SER A 10 8.53 -3.49 4.64
N TYR A 11 7.25 -3.22 4.40
CA TYR A 11 6.81 -2.64 3.14
C TYR A 11 7.42 -1.25 2.87
N ARG A 12 7.79 -0.52 3.93
CA ARG A 12 8.32 0.85 3.82
C ARG A 12 9.61 0.88 3.00
N GLY A 13 9.70 1.87 2.11
CA GLY A 13 10.84 2.08 1.22
C GLY A 13 10.83 1.26 -0.07
N HIS A 14 9.91 0.31 -0.21
CA HIS A 14 9.77 -0.49 -1.42
C HIS A 14 8.96 0.25 -2.50
N ASP A 15 9.34 0.04 -3.75
CA ASP A 15 8.62 0.57 -4.90
C ASP A 15 7.34 -0.22 -5.15
N VAL A 16 6.26 0.49 -5.41
CA VAL A 16 5.00 -0.08 -5.88
C VAL A 16 5.00 -0.06 -7.39
N VAL A 17 4.76 -1.20 -8.01
CA VAL A 17 4.73 -1.36 -9.47
C VAL A 17 3.45 -2.02 -9.95
N ASP A 18 3.06 -1.74 -11.20
CA ASP A 18 1.97 -2.43 -11.88
C ASP A 18 2.40 -3.82 -12.40
N PRO A 19 1.50 -4.64 -12.98
CA PRO A 19 1.86 -5.98 -13.47
C PRO A 19 2.88 -5.99 -14.63
N THR A 20 3.18 -4.84 -15.20
CA THR A 20 4.23 -4.65 -16.22
C THR A 20 5.52 -4.07 -15.65
N HIS A 21 5.66 -4.06 -14.32
CA HIS A 21 6.79 -3.48 -13.58
C HIS A 21 6.98 -1.98 -13.83
N ARG A 22 5.90 -1.24 -14.12
CA ARG A 22 5.98 0.24 -14.19
C ARG A 22 5.75 0.85 -12.83
N LEU A 23 6.61 1.79 -12.47
CA LEU A 23 6.56 2.49 -11.19
C LEU A 23 5.24 3.27 -11.01
N ILE A 24 4.54 2.94 -9.93
CA ILE A 24 3.39 3.68 -9.42
C ILE A 24 3.86 4.74 -8.43
N GLY A 25 4.67 4.33 -7.45
CA GLY A 25 5.18 5.16 -6.36
C GLY A 25 6.02 4.35 -5.38
N THR A 26 6.24 4.89 -4.18
CA THR A 26 7.01 4.22 -3.12
C THR A 26 6.19 4.15 -1.85
N ILE A 27 6.26 3.03 -1.12
CA ILE A 27 5.56 2.88 0.15
C ILE A 27 6.27 3.72 1.21
N SER A 28 5.64 4.80 1.68
CA SER A 28 6.19 5.65 2.74
C SER A 28 5.77 5.19 4.13
N ASP A 29 4.62 4.55 4.26
CA ASP A 29 4.06 4.12 5.54
C ASP A 29 3.12 2.92 5.39
N VAL A 30 2.74 2.30 6.51
CA VAL A 30 1.78 1.19 6.56
C VAL A 30 0.84 1.38 7.74
N VAL A 31 -0.46 1.29 7.48
CA VAL A 31 -1.54 1.27 8.48
C VAL A 31 -1.89 -0.19 8.77
N PHE A 32 -1.95 -0.51 10.05
CA PHE A 32 -2.28 -1.84 10.57
C PHE A 32 -3.68 -1.84 11.16
N ASP A 33 -4.35 -2.98 11.12
CA ASP A 33 -5.62 -3.19 11.81
C ASP A 33 -5.44 -3.42 13.33
N ASP A 34 -6.56 -3.66 14.03
CA ASP A 34 -6.56 -3.92 15.47
C ASP A 34 -5.86 -5.24 15.86
N HIS A 35 -5.67 -6.16 14.91
CA HIS A 35 -4.95 -7.42 15.11
C HIS A 35 -3.43 -7.28 14.86
N GLY A 36 -3.00 -6.15 14.32
CA GLY A 36 -1.61 -5.89 13.95
C GLY A 36 -1.24 -6.39 12.56
N ASP A 37 -2.23 -6.71 11.72
CA ASP A 37 -2.03 -7.11 10.34
C ASP A 37 -1.96 -5.88 9.42
N PRO A 38 -1.04 -5.84 8.44
CA PRO A 38 -0.89 -4.70 7.54
C PRO A 38 -2.11 -4.61 6.61
N GLN A 39 -2.87 -3.53 6.73
CA GLN A 39 -4.13 -3.37 5.99
C GLN A 39 -3.95 -2.46 4.77
N TRP A 40 -3.35 -1.29 4.97
CA TRP A 40 -3.20 -0.26 3.93
C TRP A 40 -1.75 0.23 3.86
N ALA A 41 -1.15 0.17 2.68
CA ALA A 41 0.10 0.87 2.38
C ALA A 41 -0.20 2.34 2.04
N VAL A 42 0.62 3.26 2.54
CA VAL A 42 0.63 4.65 2.10
C VAL A 42 1.66 4.81 1.00
N VAL A 43 1.19 5.18 -0.19
CA VAL A 43 2.03 5.27 -1.39
C VAL A 43 2.25 6.73 -1.76
N ASP A 44 3.51 7.16 -1.72
CA ASP A 44 3.95 8.43 -2.31
C ASP A 44 4.08 8.27 -3.83
N LEU A 45 3.33 9.07 -4.60
CA LEU A 45 3.33 9.04 -6.06
C LEU A 45 4.41 9.93 -6.70
N GLY A 46 5.27 10.54 -5.88
CA GLY A 46 6.36 11.43 -6.23
C GLY A 46 6.04 12.92 -6.08
N LEU A 47 7.06 13.76 -6.29
CA LEU A 47 7.05 15.21 -6.04
C LEU A 47 5.75 15.90 -6.51
N LEU A 48 5.14 16.65 -5.60
CA LEU A 48 3.91 17.45 -5.74
C LEU A 48 2.58 16.68 -5.83
N ARG A 49 2.57 15.35 -5.62
CA ARG A 49 1.34 14.56 -5.53
C ARG A 49 1.00 14.24 -4.07
N SER A 50 -0.28 14.13 -3.78
CA SER A 50 -0.72 13.57 -2.50
C SER A 50 -0.37 12.08 -2.45
N SER A 51 -0.08 11.58 -1.25
CA SER A 51 -0.03 10.13 -1.02
C SER A 51 -1.44 9.56 -0.99
N HIS A 52 -1.54 8.29 -1.36
CA HIS A 52 -2.81 7.56 -1.40
C HIS A 52 -2.67 6.20 -0.72
N TYR A 53 -3.78 5.69 -0.20
CA TYR A 53 -3.84 4.35 0.38
C TYR A 53 -3.93 3.28 -0.70
N LEU A 54 -3.31 2.12 -0.46
CA LEU A 54 -3.31 0.96 -1.33
C LEU A 54 -3.50 -0.30 -0.47
N PRO A 55 -4.42 -1.22 -0.81
CA PRO A 55 -4.64 -2.43 -0.02
C PRO A 55 -3.43 -3.34 -0.11
N VAL A 56 -2.87 -3.70 1.06
CA VAL A 56 -1.71 -4.59 1.14
C VAL A 56 -2.08 -5.99 0.62
N ALA A 57 -3.29 -6.46 0.92
CA ALA A 57 -3.80 -7.76 0.50
C ALA A 57 -3.92 -7.93 -1.03
N SER A 58 -3.92 -6.84 -1.81
CA SER A 58 -4.00 -6.91 -3.27
C SER A 58 -2.63 -7.10 -3.94
N GLY A 59 -1.53 -7.03 -3.20
CA GLY A 59 -0.19 -7.11 -3.78
C GLY A 59 0.68 -8.20 -3.17
N TYR A 60 1.87 -8.34 -3.74
CA TYR A 60 2.90 -9.24 -3.24
C TYR A 60 4.29 -8.63 -3.42
N MET A 61 5.23 -9.03 -2.55
CA MET A 61 6.64 -8.67 -2.66
C MET A 61 7.35 -9.62 -3.62
N THR A 62 8.15 -9.07 -4.54
CA THR A 62 9.08 -9.83 -5.37
C THR A 62 10.39 -10.10 -4.60
N GLU A 63 11.20 -11.03 -5.10
CA GLU A 63 12.56 -11.24 -4.61
C GLU A 63 13.48 -10.01 -4.80
N SER A 64 13.18 -9.17 -5.80
CA SER A 64 13.88 -7.90 -6.03
C SER A 64 13.46 -6.78 -5.07
N GLY A 65 12.44 -6.99 -4.24
CA GLY A 65 11.92 -5.98 -3.31
C GLY A 65 10.97 -4.99 -3.96
N GLU A 66 10.28 -5.34 -5.04
CA GLU A 66 9.17 -4.56 -5.58
C GLU A 66 7.85 -5.08 -5.00
N PHE A 67 6.93 -4.17 -4.69
CA PHE A 67 5.56 -4.50 -4.32
C PHE A 67 4.65 -4.41 -5.55
N VAL A 68 4.29 -5.56 -6.11
CA VAL A 68 3.48 -5.64 -7.34
C VAL A 68 2.01 -5.64 -6.97
N VAL A 69 1.22 -4.80 -7.65
CA VAL A 69 -0.24 -4.75 -7.48
C VAL A 69 -0.98 -4.87 -8.83
N PRO A 70 -2.25 -5.33 -8.83
CA PRO A 70 -3.06 -5.46 -10.04
C PRO A 70 -3.64 -4.14 -10.54
N PHE A 71 -3.19 -3.00 -10.02
CA PHE A 71 -3.72 -1.68 -10.31
C PHE A 71 -2.71 -0.83 -11.09
N ASP A 72 -3.20 0.02 -11.97
CA ASP A 72 -2.35 1.04 -12.59
C ASP A 72 -2.21 2.29 -11.71
N LYS A 73 -1.28 3.17 -12.07
CA LYS A 73 -1.06 4.44 -11.34
C LYS A 73 -2.30 5.33 -11.28
N LYS A 74 -3.22 5.25 -12.25
CA LYS A 74 -4.43 6.09 -12.28
C LYS A 74 -5.44 5.63 -11.24
N VAL A 75 -5.60 4.31 -11.06
CA VAL A 75 -6.46 3.74 -10.01
C VAL A 75 -5.95 4.17 -8.63
N VAL A 76 -4.64 4.02 -8.36
CA VAL A 76 -4.06 4.41 -7.07
C VAL A 76 -4.17 5.91 -6.80
N LYS A 77 -3.90 6.75 -7.81
CA LYS A 77 -4.05 8.21 -7.70
C LYS A 77 -5.49 8.68 -7.47
N SER A 78 -6.48 7.86 -7.83
CA SER A 78 -7.89 8.21 -7.66
C SER A 78 -8.47 7.73 -6.33
N ALA A 79 -7.72 6.95 -5.56
CA ALA A 79 -8.11 6.51 -4.24
C ALA A 79 -8.20 7.70 -3.25
N PRO A 80 -8.89 7.53 -2.11
CA PRO A 80 -8.82 8.46 -0.99
C PRO A 80 -7.38 8.90 -0.68
N LYS A 81 -7.21 10.21 -0.49
CA LYS A 81 -5.92 10.80 -0.14
C LYS A 81 -5.59 10.48 1.32
N VAL A 82 -4.30 10.41 1.61
CA VAL A 82 -3.83 10.36 2.99
C VAL A 82 -3.96 11.73 3.63
N GLU A 83 -4.76 11.81 4.68
CA GLU A 83 -4.88 12.99 5.54
C GLU A 83 -3.73 13.06 6.54
N ARG A 84 -3.47 14.24 7.12
CA ARG A 84 -2.27 14.52 7.94
C ARG A 84 -2.01 13.57 9.12
N ASN A 85 -3.04 12.89 9.63
CA ASN A 85 -2.93 11.98 10.76
C ASN A 85 -2.65 10.51 10.34
N HIS A 86 -2.66 10.21 9.03
CA HIS A 86 -2.51 8.87 8.47
C HIS A 86 -3.54 7.85 9.01
N VAL A 87 -4.64 8.30 9.60
CA VAL A 87 -5.65 7.43 10.20
C VAL A 87 -6.66 6.99 9.14
N VAL A 88 -6.88 5.68 9.05
CA VAL A 88 -7.99 5.09 8.30
C VAL A 88 -9.12 4.81 9.28
N ASP A 89 -10.11 5.69 9.36
CA ASP A 89 -11.31 5.44 10.14
C ASP A 89 -12.32 4.56 9.37
N ALA A 90 -13.43 4.20 10.01
CA ALA A 90 -14.44 3.34 9.39
C ALA A 90 -15.12 3.96 8.16
N THR A 91 -15.11 5.28 7.99
CA THR A 91 -15.63 5.95 6.79
C THR A 91 -14.63 5.82 5.65
N VAL A 92 -13.37 6.13 5.93
CA VAL A 92 -12.27 6.02 4.96
C VAL A 92 -12.06 4.56 4.52
N SER A 93 -12.08 3.60 5.44
CA SER A 93 -11.97 2.16 5.10
C SER A 93 -13.06 1.73 4.12
N ARG A 94 -14.31 2.11 4.37
CA ARG A 94 -15.43 1.79 3.47
C ARG A 94 -15.31 2.46 2.10
N GLU A 95 -14.78 3.67 2.04
CA GLU A 95 -14.51 4.34 0.75
C GLU A 95 -13.41 3.62 -0.02
N LEU A 96 -12.33 3.20 0.67
CA LEU A 96 -11.23 2.43 0.09
C LEU A 96 -11.66 1.05 -0.39
N GLU A 97 -12.41 0.31 0.43
CA GLU A 97 -12.98 -1.00 0.09
C GLU A 97 -13.84 -0.91 -1.18
N ARG A 98 -14.68 0.13 -1.28
CA ARG A 98 -15.49 0.37 -2.48
C ARG A 98 -14.63 0.74 -3.69
N HIS A 99 -13.64 1.62 -3.51
CA HIS A 99 -12.75 2.06 -4.59
C HIS A 99 -11.95 0.92 -5.19
N TYR A 100 -11.47 0.00 -4.35
CA TYR A 100 -10.67 -1.16 -4.74
C TYR A 100 -11.48 -2.44 -4.96
N GLU A 101 -12.82 -2.36 -4.91
CA GLU A 101 -13.73 -3.49 -5.13
C GLU A 101 -13.45 -4.69 -4.19
N LEU A 102 -13.07 -4.43 -2.94
CA LEU A 102 -12.73 -5.45 -1.93
C LEU A 102 -13.96 -6.04 -1.21
N THR A 103 -15.12 -6.04 -1.86
CA THR A 103 -16.41 -6.42 -1.26
C THR A 103 -16.81 -7.85 -1.62
#